data_AF-A0AA36J562-F1
#
_entry.id   AF-A0AA36J562-F1
#
_cell.length_a   1.000
_cell.length_b   1.000
_cell.length_c   1.000
_cell.angle_alpha   90.00
_cell.angle_beta   90.00
_cell.angle_gamma   90.00
#
_symmetry.space_group_name_H-M   'P 1'
#
loop_
_entity.id
_entity.type
_entity.pdbx_description
1 polymer ?
#
loop_
_entity_poly.entity_id
_entity_poly.type
_entity_poly.pdbx_seq_one_letter_code
_entity_poly.pdbx_strand_id
1 'polypeptide(L)'
;MRAELSAAAQAAPEASYDFKTGGVTDLLKKLKMDFEDKLHESEKEEMKATSEYELEKGGRDNALKVAKESKGKQESVKAQAEAALSAKASALSAAQADLEADSKSLKDTSSSCSTKAAEFKERVYMRGREQEAMAYGMQILQKAAGVRTAAPASFFQMRSDWDQAGASHDKARRAVELLEQEVQRSGLGDLKRLLMQVKSQLEGDGDVSKEVDLVLEKQIWKLKEEQKKEDEKWHWCELETDKNTYEKTTKADDMQKLGDEIESAKGSVATLDGDVKAATARLAELQKSNHELKMDRQESKNEHQLAVKDAQLAQEAISSAIGTLAKFYEEAANAALLQKAPTEVAEAPETWSKPSFSGTGQGKGPGEAIIKVLEDCSADFAQMEAETKAQDAAEEAAFEASLKDAKKEQ
;
A
#
# COMPACT_ATOMS: atom_id res chain seq x y z
N MET A 1 -162.45 84.42 -58.23
CA MET A 1 -163.63 85.21 -57.78
C MET A 1 -163.19 86.00 -56.56
N ARG A 2 -163.48 87.29 -56.37
CA ARG A 2 -164.27 88.29 -57.12
C ARG A 2 -163.53 89.65 -56.90
N ALA A 3 -163.38 90.52 -57.92
CA ALA A 3 -164.18 91.74 -58.15
C ALA A 3 -164.12 92.78 -57.00
N GLU A 4 -164.04 94.10 -57.18
CA GLU A 4 -163.81 95.02 -58.32
C GLU A 4 -163.43 96.41 -57.71
N LEU A 5 -162.46 97.18 -58.24
CA LEU A 5 -162.57 98.30 -59.22
C LEU A 5 -162.92 99.69 -58.60
N SER A 6 -162.20 100.75 -59.05
CA SER A 6 -162.63 102.18 -59.15
C SER A 6 -162.10 103.27 -58.17
N ALA A 7 -161.18 104.09 -58.72
CA ALA A 7 -161.18 105.57 -58.78
C ALA A 7 -160.82 106.54 -57.61
N ALA A 8 -159.76 107.32 -57.87
CA ALA A 8 -159.62 108.79 -57.81
C ALA A 8 -159.30 109.59 -56.51
N ALA A 9 -158.40 110.58 -56.70
CA ALA A 9 -158.25 111.91 -56.07
C ALA A 9 -157.13 112.20 -55.02
N GLN A 10 -156.31 113.21 -55.37
CA GLN A 10 -155.51 114.20 -54.59
C GLN A 10 -154.54 113.85 -53.42
N ALA A 11 -153.39 114.56 -53.49
CA ALA A 11 -152.53 115.10 -52.41
C ALA A 11 -151.45 114.22 -51.72
N ALA A 12 -150.35 114.90 -51.33
CA ALA A 12 -149.14 114.43 -50.65
C ALA A 12 -149.42 113.97 -49.18
N PRO A 13 -148.58 113.15 -48.50
CA PRO A 13 -147.11 113.33 -48.37
C PRO A 13 -146.25 112.04 -48.20
N GLU A 14 -145.01 112.23 -47.72
CA GLU A 14 -144.07 111.26 -47.11
C GLU A 14 -143.63 110.00 -47.88
N ALA A 15 -142.35 110.01 -48.29
CA ALA A 15 -141.58 108.78 -48.45
C ALA A 15 -140.91 108.44 -47.10
N SER A 16 -141.48 107.48 -46.37
CA SER A 16 -140.90 107.04 -45.10
C SER A 16 -139.52 106.38 -45.31
N TYR A 17 -138.67 106.54 -44.30
CA TYR A 17 -137.34 105.95 -44.22
C TYR A 17 -137.37 104.41 -44.31
N ASP A 18 -136.46 103.80 -45.07
CA ASP A 18 -136.25 102.35 -45.10
C ASP A 18 -134.77 101.98 -44.87
N PHE A 19 -134.53 101.05 -43.95
CA PHE A 19 -133.28 100.87 -43.22
C PHE A 19 -132.39 99.80 -43.88
N LYS A 20 -131.40 100.22 -44.69
CA LYS A 20 -130.60 99.32 -45.55
C LYS A 20 -129.33 98.72 -44.92
N THR A 21 -129.36 98.31 -43.65
CA THR A 21 -128.18 97.74 -42.96
C THR A 21 -127.91 96.25 -43.21
N GLY A 22 -128.80 95.54 -43.93
CA GLY A 22 -128.61 94.13 -44.27
C GLY A 22 -127.47 93.85 -45.26
N GLY A 23 -127.31 94.67 -46.30
CA GLY A 23 -126.38 94.35 -47.40
C GLY A 23 -124.90 94.28 -47.01
N VAL A 24 -124.44 95.15 -46.09
CA VAL A 24 -123.05 95.15 -45.60
C VAL A 24 -122.81 93.97 -44.64
N THR A 25 -123.79 93.63 -43.81
CA THR A 25 -123.69 92.45 -42.94
C THR A 25 -123.76 91.15 -43.74
N ASP A 26 -124.50 91.09 -44.85
CA ASP A 26 -124.51 89.93 -45.75
C ASP A 26 -123.24 89.81 -46.60
N LEU A 27 -122.62 90.92 -47.01
CA LEU A 27 -121.28 90.90 -47.61
C LEU A 27 -120.22 90.41 -46.61
N LEU A 28 -120.26 90.89 -45.36
CA LEU A 28 -119.37 90.42 -44.30
C LEU A 28 -119.61 88.95 -43.93
N LYS A 29 -120.85 88.45 -43.95
CA LYS A 29 -121.17 87.02 -43.82
C LYS A 29 -120.61 86.19 -44.98
N LYS A 30 -120.77 86.65 -46.22
CA LYS A 30 -120.18 85.97 -47.40
C LYS A 30 -118.67 85.96 -47.36
N LEU A 31 -118.04 87.10 -47.06
CA LEU A 31 -116.59 87.19 -46.96
C LEU A 31 -116.07 86.33 -45.80
N LYS A 32 -116.81 86.26 -44.69
CA LYS A 32 -116.55 85.32 -43.60
C LYS A 32 -116.66 83.87 -44.07
N MET A 33 -117.72 83.47 -44.78
CA MET A 33 -117.86 82.13 -45.36
C MET A 33 -116.74 81.80 -46.36
N ASP A 34 -116.41 82.71 -47.28
CA ASP A 34 -115.31 82.52 -48.24
C ASP A 34 -113.94 82.39 -47.54
N PHE A 35 -113.73 83.07 -46.40
CA PHE A 35 -112.54 82.91 -45.58
C PHE A 35 -112.58 81.65 -44.72
N GLU A 36 -113.74 81.22 -44.21
CA GLU A 36 -113.92 79.94 -43.49
C GLU A 36 -113.72 78.74 -44.44
N ASP A 37 -114.23 78.80 -45.67
CA ASP A 37 -114.03 77.78 -46.72
C ASP A 37 -112.56 77.72 -47.18
N LYS A 38 -111.90 78.87 -47.38
CA LYS A 38 -110.47 78.92 -47.71
C LYS A 38 -109.58 78.49 -46.55
N LEU A 39 -109.95 78.82 -45.32
CA LEU A 39 -109.28 78.33 -44.13
C LEU A 39 -109.40 76.79 -44.08
N HIS A 40 -110.61 76.25 -44.25
CA HIS A 40 -110.84 74.80 -44.23
C HIS A 40 -110.13 74.06 -45.37
N GLU A 41 -110.07 74.59 -46.60
CA GLU A 41 -109.30 73.92 -47.67
C GLU A 41 -107.79 74.06 -47.45
N SER A 42 -107.30 75.20 -46.94
CA SER A 42 -105.90 75.37 -46.56
C SER A 42 -105.49 74.45 -45.41
N GLU A 43 -106.31 74.31 -44.36
CA GLU A 43 -106.11 73.38 -43.24
C GLU A 43 -106.11 71.92 -43.74
N LYS A 44 -106.92 71.60 -44.75
CA LYS A 44 -107.00 70.27 -45.37
C LYS A 44 -105.82 69.97 -46.29
N GLU A 45 -105.30 70.95 -47.03
CA GLU A 45 -104.06 70.83 -47.79
C GLU A 45 -102.85 70.73 -46.85
N GLU A 46 -102.80 71.53 -45.78
CA GLU A 46 -101.76 71.46 -44.75
C GLU A 46 -101.81 70.13 -43.99
N MET A 47 -102.99 69.62 -43.66
CA MET A 47 -103.17 68.29 -43.04
C MET A 47 -102.66 67.17 -43.96
N LYS A 48 -102.97 67.22 -45.27
CA LYS A 48 -102.45 66.25 -46.25
C LYS A 48 -100.93 66.35 -46.38
N ALA A 49 -100.40 67.55 -46.57
CA ALA A 49 -98.95 67.78 -46.71
C ALA A 49 -98.19 67.33 -45.46
N THR A 50 -98.75 67.60 -44.28
CA THR A 50 -98.22 67.13 -42.98
C THR A 50 -98.28 65.61 -42.90
N SER A 51 -99.41 64.99 -43.25
CA SER A 51 -99.56 63.53 -43.21
C SER A 51 -98.65 62.80 -44.21
N GLU A 52 -98.48 63.33 -45.43
CA GLU A 52 -97.55 62.78 -46.43
C GLU A 52 -96.10 62.96 -45.98
N TYR A 53 -95.75 64.12 -45.43
CA TYR A 53 -94.44 64.37 -44.84
C TYR A 53 -94.14 63.44 -43.66
N GLU A 54 -95.09 63.23 -42.74
CA GLU A 54 -94.94 62.32 -41.60
C GLU A 54 -94.78 60.86 -42.04
N LEU A 55 -95.51 60.43 -43.09
CA LEU A 55 -95.39 59.09 -43.65
C LEU A 55 -94.02 58.88 -44.31
N GLU A 56 -93.59 59.80 -45.17
CA GLU A 56 -92.29 59.75 -45.86
C GLU A 56 -91.12 59.87 -44.86
N LYS A 57 -91.24 60.75 -43.86
CA LYS A 57 -90.28 60.88 -42.76
C LYS A 57 -90.22 59.59 -41.94
N GLY A 58 -91.35 59.01 -41.55
CA GLY A 58 -91.39 57.73 -40.83
C GLY A 58 -90.78 56.58 -41.62
N GLY A 59 -91.02 56.53 -42.94
CA GLY A 59 -90.39 55.60 -43.86
C GLY A 59 -88.86 55.76 -43.90
N ARG A 60 -88.38 57.01 -44.03
CA ARG A 60 -86.94 57.34 -44.02
C ARG A 60 -86.29 57.03 -42.67
N ASP A 61 -86.90 57.42 -41.55
CA ASP A 61 -86.39 57.15 -40.20
C ASP A 61 -86.30 55.64 -39.94
N ASN A 62 -87.29 54.86 -40.39
CA ASN A 62 -87.22 53.40 -40.32
C ASN A 62 -86.11 52.81 -41.22
N ALA A 63 -85.97 53.26 -42.47
CA ALA A 63 -84.90 52.83 -43.36
C ALA A 63 -83.51 53.17 -42.78
N LEU A 64 -83.35 54.36 -42.19
CA LEU A 64 -82.12 54.84 -41.56
C LEU A 64 -81.81 54.06 -40.27
N LYS A 65 -82.84 53.69 -39.49
CA LYS A 65 -82.72 52.77 -38.35
C LYS A 65 -82.25 51.39 -38.78
N VAL A 66 -82.91 50.76 -39.76
CA VAL A 66 -82.53 49.43 -40.28
C VAL A 66 -81.12 49.45 -40.87
N ALA A 67 -80.75 50.50 -41.60
CA ALA A 67 -79.39 50.67 -42.13
C ALA A 67 -78.34 50.82 -41.01
N LYS A 68 -78.63 51.58 -39.94
CA LYS A 68 -77.76 51.69 -38.76
C LYS A 68 -77.61 50.37 -38.02
N GLU A 69 -78.69 49.63 -37.81
CA GLU A 69 -78.65 48.30 -37.16
C GLU A 69 -77.88 47.27 -38.01
N SER A 70 -78.10 47.27 -39.33
CA SER A 70 -77.36 46.41 -40.27
C SER A 70 -75.87 46.75 -40.29
N LYS A 71 -75.52 48.05 -40.35
CA LYS A 71 -74.14 48.52 -40.25
C LYS A 71 -73.49 48.08 -38.93
N GLY A 72 -74.13 48.28 -37.79
CA GLY A 72 -73.61 47.87 -36.49
C GLY A 72 -73.38 46.35 -36.38
N LYS A 73 -74.27 45.54 -36.96
CA LYS A 73 -74.09 44.08 -37.07
C LYS A 73 -72.88 43.73 -37.95
N GLN A 74 -72.73 44.37 -39.11
CA GLN A 74 -71.61 44.14 -40.02
C GLN A 74 -70.27 44.60 -39.40
N GLU A 75 -70.23 45.74 -38.70
CA GLU A 75 -69.05 46.21 -37.97
C GLU A 75 -68.67 45.24 -36.83
N SER A 76 -69.66 44.69 -36.11
CA SER A 76 -69.43 43.67 -35.07
C SER A 76 -68.88 42.36 -35.66
N VAL A 77 -69.46 41.84 -36.74
CA VAL A 77 -68.97 40.64 -37.43
C VAL A 77 -67.57 40.86 -38.00
N LYS A 78 -67.30 42.04 -38.59
CA LYS A 78 -65.98 42.42 -39.07
C LYS A 78 -64.95 42.42 -37.93
N ALA A 79 -65.24 43.07 -36.81
CA ALA A 79 -64.35 43.11 -35.65
C ALA A 79 -64.07 41.71 -35.07
N GLN A 80 -65.08 40.83 -35.01
CA GLN A 80 -64.90 39.43 -34.62
C GLN A 80 -64.02 38.66 -35.61
N ALA A 81 -64.20 38.85 -36.92
CA ALA A 81 -63.40 38.21 -37.95
C ALA A 81 -61.94 38.70 -37.93
N GLU A 82 -61.70 40.00 -37.74
CA GLU A 82 -60.35 40.58 -37.62
C GLU A 82 -59.63 40.08 -36.35
N ALA A 83 -60.34 40.01 -35.21
CA ALA A 83 -59.82 39.43 -33.97
C ALA A 83 -59.48 37.94 -34.12
N ALA A 84 -60.37 37.16 -34.76
CA ALA A 84 -60.15 35.74 -35.01
C ALA A 84 -58.98 35.51 -35.99
N LEU A 85 -58.86 36.32 -37.05
CA LEU A 85 -57.74 36.27 -37.99
C LEU A 85 -56.41 36.57 -37.30
N SER A 86 -56.36 37.62 -36.48
CA SER A 86 -55.18 37.97 -35.69
C SER A 86 -54.76 36.83 -34.74
N ALA A 87 -55.70 36.30 -33.97
CA ALA A 87 -55.45 35.17 -33.06
C ALA A 87 -54.96 33.91 -33.81
N LYS A 88 -55.53 33.60 -34.99
CA LYS A 88 -55.10 32.46 -35.80
C LYS A 88 -53.73 32.69 -36.46
N ALA A 89 -53.42 33.91 -36.89
CA ALA A 89 -52.09 34.26 -37.41
C ALA A 89 -51.00 34.14 -36.32
N SER A 90 -51.28 34.62 -35.10
CA SER A 90 -50.38 34.44 -33.95
C SER A 90 -50.18 32.97 -33.58
N ALA A 91 -51.27 32.18 -33.55
CA ALA A 91 -51.19 30.74 -33.27
C ALA A 91 -50.45 29.96 -34.37
N LEU A 92 -50.60 30.34 -35.64
CA LEU A 92 -49.86 29.75 -36.75
C LEU A 92 -48.35 30.03 -36.62
N SER A 93 -47.97 31.27 -36.33
CA SER A 93 -46.57 31.68 -36.13
C SER A 93 -45.93 30.92 -34.96
N ALA A 94 -46.62 30.81 -33.82
CA ALA A 94 -46.16 30.02 -32.68
C ALA A 94 -45.97 28.54 -33.07
N ALA A 95 -46.97 27.92 -33.68
CA ALA A 95 -46.89 26.52 -34.11
C ALA A 95 -45.79 26.26 -35.17
N GLN A 96 -45.45 27.24 -36.00
CA GLN A 96 -44.32 27.15 -36.93
C GLN A 96 -42.97 27.22 -36.21
N ALA A 97 -42.83 28.10 -35.21
CA ALA A 97 -41.63 28.18 -34.38
C ALA A 97 -41.42 26.90 -33.54
N ASP A 98 -42.50 26.37 -32.94
CA ASP A 98 -42.48 25.10 -32.21
C ASP A 98 -42.07 23.94 -33.14
N LEU A 99 -42.64 23.87 -34.35
CA LEU A 99 -42.30 22.84 -35.34
C LEU A 99 -40.82 22.90 -35.78
N GLU A 100 -40.25 24.09 -35.94
CA GLU A 100 -38.83 24.26 -36.28
C GLU A 100 -37.92 23.81 -35.12
N ALA A 101 -38.26 24.19 -33.89
CA ALA A 101 -37.54 23.78 -32.68
C ALA A 101 -37.59 22.27 -32.46
N ASP A 102 -38.77 21.65 -32.57
CA ASP A 102 -38.96 20.20 -32.44
C ASP A 102 -38.25 19.44 -33.56
N SER A 103 -38.31 19.92 -34.81
CA SER A 103 -37.62 19.29 -35.94
C SER A 103 -36.10 19.30 -35.76
N LYS A 104 -35.55 20.39 -35.22
CA LYS A 104 -34.12 20.49 -34.88
C LYS A 104 -33.77 19.55 -33.73
N SER A 105 -34.55 19.57 -32.65
CA SER A 105 -34.37 18.70 -31.48
C SER A 105 -34.39 17.22 -31.85
N LEU A 106 -35.33 16.81 -32.72
CA LEU A 106 -35.44 15.44 -33.24
C LEU A 106 -34.20 15.05 -34.06
N LYS A 107 -33.72 15.93 -34.94
CA LYS A 107 -32.52 15.69 -35.75
C LYS A 107 -31.27 15.52 -34.88
N ASP A 108 -31.06 16.44 -33.94
CA ASP A 108 -29.90 16.44 -33.04
C ASP A 108 -29.94 15.20 -32.11
N THR A 109 -31.12 14.86 -31.59
CA THR A 109 -31.34 13.65 -30.77
C THR A 109 -31.15 12.36 -31.57
N SER A 110 -31.65 12.28 -32.81
CA SER A 110 -31.47 11.10 -33.66
C SER A 110 -30.00 10.89 -34.04
N SER A 111 -29.26 11.96 -34.33
CA SER A 111 -27.82 11.92 -34.58
C SER A 111 -27.06 11.43 -33.34
N SER A 112 -27.31 12.06 -32.19
CA SER A 112 -26.77 11.67 -30.87
C SER A 112 -27.04 10.20 -30.54
N CYS A 113 -28.26 9.71 -30.77
CA CYS A 113 -28.63 8.32 -30.54
C CYS A 113 -27.85 7.35 -31.45
N SER A 114 -27.74 7.66 -32.75
CA SER A 114 -26.98 6.84 -33.70
C SER A 114 -25.51 6.75 -33.34
N THR A 115 -24.85 7.88 -33.04
CA THR A 115 -23.44 7.92 -32.65
C THR A 115 -23.20 7.16 -31.35
N LYS A 116 -24.01 7.40 -30.30
CA LYS A 116 -23.89 6.68 -29.03
C LYS A 116 -24.16 5.18 -29.18
N ALA A 117 -25.07 4.77 -30.06
CA ALA A 117 -25.33 3.36 -30.32
C ALA A 117 -24.15 2.66 -31.03
N ALA A 118 -23.44 3.37 -31.92
CA ALA A 118 -22.21 2.87 -32.52
C ALA A 118 -21.07 2.78 -31.48
N GLU A 119 -20.78 3.87 -30.77
CA GLU A 119 -19.76 3.88 -29.71
C GLU A 119 -20.01 2.83 -28.63
N PHE A 120 -21.26 2.62 -28.23
CA PHE A 120 -21.61 1.63 -27.22
C PHE A 120 -21.35 0.19 -27.69
N LYS A 121 -21.63 -0.13 -28.95
CA LYS A 121 -21.31 -1.45 -29.54
C LYS A 121 -19.80 -1.71 -29.50
N GLU A 122 -18.99 -0.74 -29.94
CA GLU A 122 -17.53 -0.83 -29.90
C GLU A 122 -17.02 -0.97 -28.46
N ARG A 123 -17.54 -0.17 -27.50
CA ARG A 123 -17.17 -0.29 -26.07
C ARG A 123 -17.52 -1.66 -25.48
N VAL A 124 -18.68 -2.23 -25.81
CA VAL A 124 -19.08 -3.56 -25.34
C VAL A 124 -18.18 -4.64 -25.95
N TYR A 125 -17.88 -4.55 -27.25
CA TYR A 125 -16.98 -5.47 -27.94
C TYR A 125 -15.56 -5.44 -27.35
N MET A 126 -14.98 -4.24 -27.20
CA MET A 126 -13.64 -4.07 -26.65
C MET A 126 -13.56 -4.50 -25.18
N ARG A 127 -14.60 -4.23 -24.37
CA ARG A 127 -14.67 -4.72 -22.98
C ARG A 127 -14.78 -6.25 -22.91
N GLY A 128 -15.47 -6.89 -23.86
CA GLY A 128 -15.50 -8.36 -23.97
C GLY A 128 -14.09 -8.93 -24.20
N ARG A 129 -13.36 -8.37 -25.17
CA ARG A 129 -11.96 -8.74 -25.42
C ARG A 129 -11.04 -8.45 -24.24
N GLU A 130 -11.26 -7.36 -23.50
CA GLU A 130 -10.52 -7.05 -22.26
C GLU A 130 -10.75 -8.14 -21.19
N GLN A 131 -11.99 -8.61 -21.03
CA GLN A 131 -12.32 -9.69 -20.10
C GLN A 131 -11.68 -11.02 -20.51
N GLU A 132 -11.62 -11.33 -21.80
CA GLU A 132 -10.90 -12.51 -22.33
C GLU A 132 -9.39 -12.41 -22.08
N ALA A 133 -8.78 -11.25 -22.33
CA ALA A 133 -7.35 -11.00 -22.07
C ALA A 133 -7.02 -11.11 -20.56
N MET A 134 -7.86 -10.55 -19.69
CA MET A 134 -7.73 -10.71 -18.23
C MET A 134 -7.90 -12.17 -17.80
N ALA A 135 -8.85 -12.91 -18.39
CA ALA A 135 -9.05 -14.33 -18.09
C ALA A 135 -7.83 -15.17 -18.50
N TYR A 136 -7.23 -14.90 -19.65
CA TYR A 136 -6.00 -15.57 -20.08
C TYR A 136 -4.80 -15.19 -19.20
N GLY A 137 -4.67 -13.92 -18.80
CA GLY A 137 -3.68 -13.47 -17.81
C GLY A 137 -3.81 -14.21 -16.48
N MET A 138 -5.03 -14.36 -15.96
CA MET A 138 -5.29 -15.18 -14.77
C MET A 138 -4.90 -16.65 -14.96
N GLN A 139 -5.16 -17.25 -16.13
CA GLN A 139 -4.75 -18.64 -16.43
C GLN A 139 -3.23 -18.81 -16.49
N ILE A 140 -2.48 -17.79 -16.94
CA ILE A 140 -1.02 -17.79 -16.88
C ILE A 140 -0.55 -17.78 -15.43
N LEU A 141 -1.05 -16.84 -14.62
CA LEU A 141 -0.69 -16.72 -13.20
C LEU A 141 -1.06 -17.97 -12.39
N GLN A 142 -2.20 -18.61 -12.69
CA GLN A 142 -2.61 -19.86 -12.06
C GLN A 142 -1.67 -21.04 -12.33
N LYS A 143 -0.89 -21.04 -13.42
CA LYS A 143 0.12 -22.08 -13.68
C LYS A 143 1.35 -21.95 -12.77
N ALA A 144 1.58 -20.77 -12.21
CA ALA A 144 2.59 -20.50 -11.18
C ALA A 144 1.98 -20.38 -9.77
N ALA A 145 0.75 -20.86 -9.56
CA ALA A 145 0.15 -20.88 -8.23
C ALA A 145 0.89 -21.87 -7.31
N GLY A 146 1.08 -21.49 -6.04
CA GLY A 146 1.75 -22.31 -5.02
C GLY A 146 3.25 -22.07 -4.86
N VAL A 147 3.82 -21.09 -5.56
CA VAL A 147 5.19 -20.60 -5.31
C VAL A 147 5.35 -20.03 -3.90
N ARG A 148 6.54 -20.19 -3.30
CA ARG A 148 6.93 -19.52 -2.05
C ARG A 148 6.88 -17.99 -2.23
N THR A 149 6.31 -17.27 -1.25
CA THR A 149 6.16 -15.80 -1.28
C THR A 149 7.07 -15.06 -0.29
N ALA A 150 8.03 -15.77 0.31
CA ALA A 150 9.01 -15.23 1.24
C ALA A 150 10.30 -16.06 1.17
N ALA A 151 11.45 -15.43 1.42
CA ALA A 151 12.72 -16.14 1.57
C ALA A 151 12.67 -17.10 2.78
N PRO A 152 13.32 -18.27 2.72
CA PRO A 152 13.43 -19.17 3.85
C PRO A 152 14.20 -18.52 5.02
N ALA A 153 13.89 -18.92 6.26
CA ALA A 153 14.60 -18.42 7.42
C ALA A 153 16.02 -19.00 7.49
N SER A 154 17.02 -18.16 7.80
CA SER A 154 18.39 -18.65 7.99
C SER A 154 18.53 -19.42 9.31
N PHE A 155 18.92 -20.68 9.20
CA PHE A 155 19.02 -21.61 10.34
C PHE A 155 20.24 -21.34 11.25
N PHE A 156 21.20 -20.53 10.81
CA PHE A 156 22.49 -20.38 11.48
C PHE A 156 22.50 -19.46 12.71
N GLN A 157 21.40 -18.73 12.98
CA GLN A 157 21.35 -17.70 14.04
C GLN A 157 21.11 -18.23 15.47
N MET A 158 21.11 -19.55 15.70
CA MET A 158 20.74 -20.17 16.99
C MET A 158 21.89 -20.73 17.85
N ARG A 159 23.17 -20.49 17.50
CA ARG A 159 24.34 -21.10 18.21
C ARG A 159 25.41 -20.11 18.70
N SER A 160 25.02 -19.05 19.43
CA SER A 160 25.99 -18.15 20.09
C SER A 160 25.62 -17.84 21.54
N ASP A 161 25.92 -18.77 22.45
CA ASP A 161 26.22 -18.50 23.88
C ASP A 161 26.75 -19.78 24.56
N TRP A 162 28.08 -19.94 24.60
CA TRP A 162 28.77 -20.91 25.48
C TRP A 162 30.15 -20.37 25.88
N ASP A 163 30.21 -19.94 27.14
CA ASP A 163 31.30 -20.04 28.12
C ASP A 163 32.75 -19.60 27.77
N GLN A 164 33.25 -18.62 28.54
CA GLN A 164 34.67 -18.29 28.63
C GLN A 164 35.03 -17.79 30.04
N ALA A 165 35.49 -18.72 30.90
CA ALA A 165 36.09 -18.41 32.20
C ALA A 165 37.30 -19.32 32.49
N GLY A 166 38.46 -18.73 32.80
CA GLY A 166 39.71 -19.44 33.13
C GLY A 166 40.58 -18.63 34.09
N ALA A 167 41.25 -19.31 35.04
CA ALA A 167 41.76 -18.66 36.26
C ALA A 167 43.18 -19.06 36.71
N SER A 168 43.87 -18.07 37.31
CA SER A 168 44.90 -18.10 38.37
C SER A 168 46.20 -18.93 38.23
N HIS A 169 47.33 -18.29 38.58
CA HIS A 169 48.68 -18.86 38.59
C HIS A 169 49.47 -18.44 39.86
N ASP A 170 49.07 -18.90 41.06
CA ASP A 170 49.54 -18.29 42.33
C ASP A 170 50.15 -19.26 43.38
N LYS A 171 50.46 -20.51 43.00
CA LYS A 171 50.99 -21.53 43.95
C LYS A 171 52.51 -21.73 43.91
N ALA A 172 53.20 -21.34 42.84
CA ALA A 172 54.63 -21.60 42.67
C ALA A 172 55.55 -20.74 43.55
N ARG A 173 55.08 -19.58 44.03
CA ARG A 173 55.94 -18.56 44.66
C ARG A 173 56.30 -18.84 46.12
N ARG A 174 55.50 -19.65 46.84
CA ARG A 174 55.67 -19.95 48.27
C ARG A 174 56.67 -21.06 48.60
N ALA A 175 57.16 -21.80 47.60
CA ALA A 175 58.06 -22.94 47.85
C ALA A 175 59.54 -22.54 48.03
N VAL A 176 59.96 -21.41 47.46
CA VAL A 176 61.37 -20.98 47.44
C VAL A 176 61.81 -20.38 48.79
N GLU A 177 60.90 -19.69 49.48
CA GLU A 177 61.16 -18.93 50.71
C GLU A 177 61.45 -19.82 51.93
N LEU A 178 61.11 -21.11 51.87
CA LEU A 178 61.34 -22.10 52.93
C LEU A 178 62.75 -22.74 52.90
N LEU A 179 63.46 -22.66 51.78
CA LEU A 179 64.76 -23.33 51.60
C LEU A 179 65.96 -22.53 52.12
N GLU A 180 65.82 -21.20 52.28
CA GLU A 180 66.92 -20.33 52.72
C GLU A 180 67.16 -20.37 54.25
N GLN A 181 66.19 -20.85 55.05
CA GLN A 181 66.32 -20.87 56.51
C GLN A 181 67.21 -21.99 57.07
N GLU A 182 67.28 -23.16 56.44
CA GLU A 182 67.97 -24.32 57.04
C GLU A 182 69.50 -24.28 56.85
N VAL A 183 70.01 -23.49 55.90
CA VAL A 183 71.46 -23.39 55.58
C VAL A 183 72.27 -22.72 56.70
N GLN A 184 71.64 -21.92 57.56
CA GLN A 184 72.32 -21.16 58.62
C GLN A 184 72.59 -21.97 59.92
N ARG A 185 72.15 -23.24 60.00
CA ARG A 185 72.01 -23.94 61.30
C ARG A 185 73.14 -24.92 61.67
N SER A 186 74.09 -25.19 60.77
CA SER A 186 75.00 -26.35 60.87
C SER A 186 76.48 -25.97 60.98
N GLY A 187 76.90 -25.41 62.12
CA GLY A 187 78.29 -25.08 62.41
C GLY A 187 78.76 -25.62 63.77
N LEU A 188 79.65 -26.62 63.76
CA LEU A 188 80.28 -27.21 64.95
C LEU A 188 81.74 -27.59 64.60
N GLY A 189 82.77 -27.33 65.41
CA GLY A 189 82.80 -26.82 66.78
C GLY A 189 83.64 -27.76 67.66
N ASP A 190 83.30 -29.04 67.65
CA ASP A 190 83.69 -29.98 68.71
C ASP A 190 85.03 -30.71 68.50
N LEU A 191 85.50 -30.83 67.25
CA LEU A 191 86.75 -31.56 66.94
C LEU A 191 88.00 -30.90 67.57
N LYS A 192 87.94 -29.60 67.88
CA LYS A 192 89.03 -28.85 68.50
C LYS A 192 89.25 -29.20 69.98
N ARG A 193 88.28 -29.88 70.63
CA ARG A 193 88.31 -30.19 72.07
C ARG A 193 88.96 -31.54 72.41
N LEU A 194 88.99 -32.50 71.47
CA LEU A 194 89.58 -33.82 71.69
C LEU A 194 91.13 -33.78 71.70
N LEU A 195 91.72 -32.84 70.95
CA LEU A 195 93.17 -32.62 70.85
C LEU A 195 93.83 -32.20 72.19
N MET A 196 93.05 -31.80 73.19
CA MET A 196 93.55 -31.27 74.46
C MET A 196 93.60 -32.29 75.61
N GLN A 197 93.01 -33.48 75.47
CA GLN A 197 92.78 -34.39 76.59
C GLN A 197 93.79 -35.54 76.72
N VAL A 198 94.71 -35.71 75.76
CA VAL A 198 95.71 -36.81 75.75
C VAL A 198 97.13 -36.33 76.13
N LYS A 199 97.29 -35.05 76.54
CA LYS A 199 98.60 -34.40 76.70
C LYS A 199 99.14 -34.35 78.15
N SER A 200 98.75 -35.27 79.05
CA SER A 200 99.24 -35.24 80.45
C SER A 200 99.20 -36.56 81.22
N GLN A 201 100.25 -37.40 81.09
CA GLN A 201 100.86 -38.33 82.09
C GLN A 201 102.18 -38.86 81.46
N LEU A 202 103.41 -38.74 81.97
CA LEU A 202 103.97 -38.33 83.29
C LEU A 202 103.78 -39.38 84.41
N GLU A 203 104.79 -39.99 85.07
CA GLU A 203 106.27 -40.09 84.89
C GLU A 203 106.85 -41.18 85.86
N GLY A 204 108.10 -41.67 85.71
CA GLY A 204 108.80 -42.40 86.81
C GLY A 204 109.83 -43.51 86.46
N ASP A 205 110.97 -43.47 87.18
CA ASP A 205 112.24 -44.25 87.11
C ASP A 205 112.24 -45.66 87.79
N GLY A 206 113.24 -46.53 87.51
CA GLY A 206 113.56 -47.74 88.32
C GLY A 206 114.04 -49.02 87.58
N ASP A 207 115.30 -49.45 87.78
CA ASP A 207 116.03 -50.54 87.07
C ASP A 207 115.95 -51.95 87.72
N VAL A 208 115.63 -53.02 86.95
CA VAL A 208 115.78 -54.46 87.36
C VAL A 208 116.02 -55.46 86.20
N SER A 209 117.24 -56.00 86.14
CA SER A 209 117.64 -57.38 85.71
C SER A 209 117.44 -57.87 84.25
N LYS A 210 118.60 -58.08 83.59
CA LYS A 210 118.80 -58.49 82.18
C LYS A 210 118.24 -59.85 81.74
N GLU A 211 117.83 -60.72 82.68
CA GLU A 211 117.13 -61.96 82.33
C GLU A 211 115.66 -61.70 81.92
N VAL A 212 115.06 -60.65 82.48
CA VAL A 212 113.69 -60.22 82.16
C VAL A 212 113.67 -59.50 80.81
N ASP A 213 114.69 -58.69 80.51
CA ASP A 213 114.87 -58.04 79.21
C ASP A 213 114.86 -59.03 78.05
N LEU A 214 115.51 -60.19 78.18
CA LEU A 214 115.65 -61.16 77.07
C LEU A 214 114.34 -61.96 76.82
N VAL A 215 113.51 -62.13 77.85
CA VAL A 215 112.15 -62.66 77.72
C VAL A 215 111.19 -61.58 77.18
N LEU A 216 111.33 -60.33 77.66
CA LEU A 216 110.61 -59.17 77.13
C LEU A 216 110.92 -58.97 75.66
N GLU A 217 112.18 -58.97 75.21
CA GLU A 217 112.55 -58.80 73.79
C GLU A 217 111.91 -59.85 72.89
N LYS A 218 111.87 -61.12 73.31
CA LYS A 218 111.19 -62.20 72.55
C LYS A 218 109.68 -62.02 72.51
N GLN A 219 109.05 -61.60 73.61
CA GLN A 219 107.62 -61.29 73.62
C GLN A 219 107.33 -60.01 72.83
N ILE A 220 108.16 -58.99 72.91
CA ILE A 220 108.08 -57.75 72.11
C ILE A 220 108.23 -58.07 70.62
N TRP A 221 109.09 -59.01 70.21
CA TRP A 221 109.19 -59.42 68.81
C TRP A 221 107.93 -60.15 68.32
N LYS A 222 107.40 -61.08 69.12
CA LYS A 222 106.11 -61.74 68.82
C LYS A 222 104.96 -60.74 68.77
N LEU A 223 104.83 -59.90 69.79
CA LEU A 223 103.83 -58.86 69.87
C LEU A 223 103.94 -57.86 68.71
N LYS A 224 105.15 -57.54 68.23
CA LYS A 224 105.35 -56.71 67.02
C LYS A 224 104.94 -57.43 65.73
N GLU A 225 105.20 -58.72 65.60
CA GLU A 225 104.77 -59.51 64.43
C GLU A 225 103.25 -59.75 64.42
N GLU A 226 102.67 -60.04 65.59
CA GLU A 226 101.24 -60.17 65.82
C GLU A 226 100.53 -58.83 65.62
N GLN A 227 101.07 -57.72 66.16
CA GLN A 227 100.59 -56.37 65.92
C GLN A 227 100.63 -56.04 64.42
N LYS A 228 101.73 -56.31 63.70
CA LYS A 228 101.79 -56.06 62.26
C LYS A 228 100.72 -56.85 61.47
N LYS A 229 100.48 -58.11 61.83
CA LYS A 229 99.44 -58.94 61.18
C LYS A 229 98.03 -58.47 61.53
N GLU A 230 97.81 -58.03 62.77
CA GLU A 230 96.51 -57.49 63.17
C GLU A 230 96.29 -56.09 62.58
N ASP A 231 97.32 -55.24 62.42
CA ASP A 231 97.27 -53.97 61.70
C ASP A 231 96.95 -54.19 60.20
N GLU A 232 97.63 -55.13 59.53
CA GLU A 232 97.36 -55.48 58.13
C GLU A 232 95.93 -56.02 57.93
N LYS A 233 95.48 -56.88 58.84
CA LYS A 233 94.12 -57.44 58.84
C LYS A 233 93.06 -56.42 59.22
N TRP A 234 93.33 -55.53 60.17
CA TRP A 234 92.45 -54.43 60.57
C TRP A 234 92.29 -53.45 59.41
N HIS A 235 93.39 -53.07 58.74
CA HIS A 235 93.34 -52.19 57.57
C HIS A 235 92.59 -52.83 56.39
N TRP A 236 92.71 -54.16 56.20
CA TRP A 236 91.87 -54.89 55.24
C TRP A 236 90.39 -54.90 55.64
N CYS A 237 90.06 -55.17 56.90
CA CYS A 237 88.69 -55.14 57.41
C CYS A 237 88.06 -53.75 57.28
N GLU A 238 88.78 -52.68 57.60
CA GLU A 238 88.32 -51.30 57.47
C GLU A 238 88.06 -50.98 55.99
N LEU A 239 89.03 -51.24 55.11
CA LEU A 239 88.91 -50.99 53.67
C LEU A 239 87.75 -51.78 53.02
N GLU A 240 87.53 -53.03 53.42
CA GLU A 240 86.46 -53.86 52.87
C GLU A 240 85.08 -53.47 53.46
N THR A 241 85.04 -53.03 54.72
CA THR A 241 83.84 -52.47 55.35
C THR A 241 83.46 -51.13 54.72
N ASP A 242 84.43 -50.26 54.44
CA ASP A 242 84.25 -48.99 53.74
C ASP A 242 83.72 -49.20 52.32
N LYS A 243 84.34 -50.10 51.54
CA LYS A 243 83.84 -50.45 50.19
C LYS A 243 82.42 -50.99 50.23
N ASN A 244 82.13 -51.94 51.12
CA ASN A 244 80.80 -52.53 51.24
C ASN A 244 79.75 -51.47 51.66
N THR A 245 80.11 -50.60 52.61
CA THR A 245 79.28 -49.47 53.04
C THR A 245 79.03 -48.51 51.88
N TYR A 246 80.07 -48.12 51.13
CA TYR A 246 79.96 -47.25 49.96
C TYR A 246 79.13 -47.85 48.82
N GLU A 247 79.35 -49.12 48.47
CA GLU A 247 78.53 -49.83 47.49
C GLU A 247 77.07 -49.94 47.93
N LYS A 248 76.83 -50.18 49.23
CA LYS A 248 75.50 -50.29 49.81
C LYS A 248 74.78 -48.94 49.82
N THR A 249 75.45 -47.84 50.15
CA THR A 249 74.86 -46.50 50.09
C THR A 249 74.59 -46.11 48.63
N THR A 250 75.53 -46.31 47.72
CA THR A 250 75.33 -46.00 46.29
C THR A 250 74.17 -46.80 45.69
N LYS A 251 74.06 -48.11 45.98
CA LYS A 251 72.92 -48.93 45.56
C LYS A 251 71.60 -48.51 46.24
N ALA A 252 71.62 -48.00 47.47
CA ALA A 252 70.44 -47.45 48.12
C ALA A 252 69.99 -46.13 47.48
N ASP A 253 70.92 -45.22 47.20
CA ASP A 253 70.68 -43.96 46.51
C ASP A 253 70.13 -44.20 45.09
N ASP A 254 70.69 -45.18 44.36
CA ASP A 254 70.22 -45.53 43.02
C ASP A 254 68.84 -46.22 43.05
N MET A 255 68.55 -47.06 44.04
CA MET A 255 67.18 -47.57 44.26
C MET A 255 66.19 -46.44 44.57
N GLN A 256 66.59 -45.42 45.34
CA GLN A 256 65.74 -44.27 45.62
C GLN A 256 65.48 -43.45 44.35
N LYS A 257 66.52 -43.11 43.57
CA LYS A 257 66.39 -42.40 42.28
C LYS A 257 65.45 -43.14 41.32
N LEU A 258 65.65 -44.45 41.15
CA LEU A 258 64.77 -45.28 40.31
C LEU A 258 63.33 -45.32 40.84
N GLY A 259 63.14 -45.30 42.16
CA GLY A 259 61.82 -45.17 42.80
C GLY A 259 61.14 -43.84 42.47
N ASP A 260 61.86 -42.73 42.62
CA ASP A 260 61.37 -41.38 42.32
C ASP A 260 61.06 -41.22 40.81
N GLU A 261 61.91 -41.77 39.93
CA GLU A 261 61.66 -41.83 38.48
C GLU A 261 60.41 -42.67 38.14
N ILE A 262 60.20 -43.81 38.79
CA ILE A 262 59.01 -44.66 38.59
C ILE A 262 57.73 -43.93 39.01
N GLU A 263 57.71 -43.24 40.15
CA GLU A 263 56.53 -42.46 40.58
C GLU A 263 56.27 -41.25 39.67
N SER A 264 57.33 -40.57 39.21
CA SER A 264 57.22 -39.50 38.21
C SER A 264 56.65 -40.00 36.86
N ALA A 265 57.12 -41.17 36.39
CA ALA A 265 56.62 -41.81 35.19
C ALA A 265 55.15 -42.26 35.34
N LYS A 266 54.76 -42.84 36.48
CA LYS A 266 53.36 -43.17 36.79
C LYS A 266 52.46 -41.94 36.78
N GLY A 267 52.90 -40.83 37.38
CA GLY A 267 52.18 -39.55 37.36
C GLY A 267 51.97 -39.04 35.94
N SER A 268 52.99 -39.14 35.10
CA SER A 268 52.93 -38.76 33.69
C SER A 268 51.98 -39.67 32.88
N VAL A 269 51.99 -40.98 33.11
CA VAL A 269 51.05 -41.94 32.47
C VAL A 269 49.60 -41.64 32.88
N ALA A 270 49.35 -41.32 34.15
CA ALA A 270 48.01 -40.97 34.62
C ALA A 270 47.48 -39.67 33.97
N THR A 271 48.33 -38.66 33.81
CA THR A 271 47.99 -37.42 33.09
C THR A 271 47.68 -37.71 31.61
N LEU A 272 48.54 -38.46 30.93
CA LEU A 272 48.37 -38.80 29.51
C LEU A 272 47.11 -39.65 29.25
N ASP A 273 46.75 -40.59 30.13
CA ASP A 273 45.49 -41.35 30.03
C ASP A 273 44.25 -40.43 30.21
N GLY A 274 44.34 -39.45 31.11
CA GLY A 274 43.33 -38.39 31.25
C GLY A 274 43.17 -37.54 29.99
N ASP A 275 44.29 -37.08 29.44
CA ASP A 275 44.33 -36.26 28.21
C ASP A 275 43.81 -37.04 26.99
N VAL A 276 44.18 -38.32 26.84
CA VAL A 276 43.67 -39.20 25.77
C VAL A 276 42.15 -39.37 25.88
N LYS A 277 41.60 -39.56 27.09
CA LYS A 277 40.14 -39.65 27.30
C LYS A 277 39.44 -38.33 26.97
N ALA A 278 40.00 -37.20 27.39
CA ALA A 278 39.47 -35.88 27.08
C ALA A 278 39.50 -35.57 25.56
N ALA A 279 40.61 -35.89 24.88
CA ALA A 279 40.75 -35.73 23.44
C ALA A 279 39.77 -36.63 22.67
N THR A 280 39.60 -37.89 23.09
CA THR A 280 38.65 -38.83 22.47
C THR A 280 37.21 -38.34 22.61
N ALA A 281 36.83 -37.81 23.77
CA ALA A 281 35.50 -37.22 23.98
C ALA A 281 35.26 -35.97 23.11
N ARG A 282 36.25 -35.07 23.02
CA ARG A 282 36.18 -33.89 22.13
C ARG A 282 36.06 -34.28 20.67
N LEU A 283 36.80 -35.28 20.21
CA LEU A 283 36.75 -35.76 18.83
C LEU A 283 35.37 -36.34 18.47
N ALA A 284 34.71 -37.05 19.40
CA ALA A 284 33.35 -37.54 19.20
C ALA A 284 32.32 -36.41 19.08
N GLU A 285 32.38 -35.38 19.95
CA GLU A 285 31.46 -34.23 19.83
C GLU A 285 31.73 -33.40 18.58
N LEU A 286 33.01 -33.19 18.20
CA LEU A 286 33.38 -32.57 16.93
C LEU A 286 32.84 -33.35 15.72
N GLN A 287 32.91 -34.69 15.73
CA GLN A 287 32.34 -35.51 14.66
C GLN A 287 30.81 -35.37 14.56
N LYS A 288 30.12 -35.34 15.69
CA LYS A 288 28.67 -35.13 15.78
C LYS A 288 28.26 -33.75 15.27
N SER A 289 28.89 -32.68 15.78
CA SER A 289 28.65 -31.30 15.34
C SER A 289 28.92 -31.11 13.84
N ASN A 290 30.00 -31.69 13.31
CA ASN A 290 30.28 -31.70 11.87
C ASN A 290 29.27 -32.50 11.03
N HIS A 291 28.56 -33.47 11.62
CA HIS A 291 27.49 -34.20 10.94
C HIS A 291 26.20 -33.38 10.91
N GLU A 292 25.80 -32.80 12.05
CA GLU A 292 24.66 -31.87 12.15
C GLU A 292 24.79 -30.72 11.15
N LEU A 293 25.92 -29.98 11.18
CA LEU A 293 26.19 -28.87 10.26
C LEU A 293 26.10 -29.27 8.76
N LYS A 294 26.42 -30.53 8.42
CA LYS A 294 26.29 -31.04 7.04
C LYS A 294 24.83 -31.33 6.66
N MET A 295 24.03 -31.83 7.60
CA MET A 295 22.60 -32.06 7.38
C MET A 295 21.88 -30.71 7.24
N ASP A 296 22.12 -29.78 8.17
CA ASP A 296 21.55 -28.42 8.15
C ASP A 296 21.91 -27.68 6.85
N ARG A 297 23.18 -27.75 6.42
CA ARG A 297 23.61 -27.15 5.14
C ARG A 297 22.94 -27.80 3.94
N GLN A 298 22.72 -29.12 3.94
CA GLN A 298 22.06 -29.81 2.83
C GLN A 298 20.56 -29.49 2.76
N GLU A 299 19.89 -29.38 3.91
CA GLU A 299 18.48 -28.97 4.01
C GLU A 299 18.30 -27.53 3.56
N SER A 300 19.08 -26.59 4.12
CA SER A 300 19.05 -25.18 3.72
C SER A 300 19.34 -24.99 2.22
N LYS A 301 20.36 -25.70 1.67
CA LYS A 301 20.67 -25.65 0.24
C LYS A 301 19.51 -26.15 -0.65
N ASN A 302 18.76 -27.15 -0.19
CA ASN A 302 17.58 -27.63 -0.92
C ASN A 302 16.45 -26.59 -0.90
N GLU A 303 16.16 -25.98 0.25
CA GLU A 303 15.13 -24.94 0.37
C GLU A 303 15.50 -23.67 -0.42
N HIS A 304 16.74 -23.19 -0.37
CA HIS A 304 17.23 -22.08 -1.19
C HIS A 304 17.08 -22.38 -2.70
N GLN A 305 17.42 -23.60 -3.14
CA GLN A 305 17.23 -24.01 -4.54
C GLN A 305 15.77 -24.08 -4.97
N LEU A 306 14.85 -24.46 -4.07
CA LEU A 306 13.42 -24.44 -4.35
C LEU A 306 12.88 -23.01 -4.39
N ALA A 307 13.24 -22.16 -3.43
CA ALA A 307 12.85 -20.75 -3.40
C ALA A 307 13.34 -19.96 -4.63
N VAL A 308 14.56 -20.21 -5.12
CA VAL A 308 15.07 -19.61 -6.38
C VAL A 308 14.25 -20.07 -7.59
N LYS A 309 13.89 -21.36 -7.68
CA LYS A 309 13.06 -21.88 -8.79
C LYS A 309 11.65 -21.31 -8.75
N ASP A 310 11.04 -21.26 -7.56
CA ASP A 310 9.71 -20.70 -7.35
C ASP A 310 9.67 -19.21 -7.77
N ALA A 311 10.68 -18.42 -7.37
CA ALA A 311 10.81 -17.03 -7.76
C ALA A 311 11.00 -16.83 -9.28
N GLN A 312 11.75 -17.71 -9.94
CA GLN A 312 11.93 -17.68 -11.40
C GLN A 312 10.64 -18.02 -12.15
N LEU A 313 9.92 -19.06 -11.71
CA LEU A 313 8.62 -19.44 -12.29
C LEU A 313 7.57 -18.32 -12.11
N ALA A 314 7.59 -17.65 -10.96
CA ALA A 314 6.73 -16.49 -10.70
C ALA A 314 7.05 -15.33 -11.65
N GLN A 315 8.33 -14.96 -11.80
CA GLN A 315 8.77 -13.90 -12.74
C GLN A 315 8.37 -14.22 -14.19
N GLU A 316 8.56 -15.45 -14.67
CA GLU A 316 8.20 -15.85 -16.03
C GLU A 316 6.68 -15.79 -16.27
N ALA A 317 5.87 -16.24 -15.31
CA ALA A 317 4.42 -16.18 -15.38
C ALA A 317 3.89 -14.75 -15.34
N ILE A 318 4.45 -13.90 -14.46
CA ILE A 318 4.09 -12.48 -14.37
C ILE A 318 4.46 -11.74 -15.66
N SER A 319 5.68 -11.95 -16.18
CA SER A 319 6.12 -11.38 -17.46
C SER A 319 5.20 -11.80 -18.62
N SER A 320 4.80 -13.08 -18.66
CA SER A 320 3.87 -13.60 -19.67
C SER A 320 2.45 -13.01 -19.55
N ALA A 321 1.98 -12.74 -18.33
CA ALA A 321 0.70 -12.09 -18.06
C ALA A 321 0.74 -10.60 -18.48
N ILE A 322 1.79 -9.86 -18.10
CA ILE A 322 2.02 -8.48 -18.56
C ILE A 322 2.06 -8.43 -20.09
N GLY A 323 2.83 -9.31 -20.73
CA GLY A 323 2.94 -9.38 -22.18
C GLY A 323 1.63 -9.72 -22.91
N THR A 324 0.68 -10.37 -22.25
CA THR A 324 -0.68 -10.57 -22.77
C THR A 324 -1.51 -9.29 -22.68
N LEU A 325 -1.53 -8.66 -21.51
CA LEU A 325 -2.31 -7.44 -21.26
C LEU A 325 -1.79 -6.27 -22.09
N ALA A 326 -0.47 -6.10 -22.19
CA ALA A 326 0.18 -5.08 -23.00
C ALA A 326 -0.24 -5.19 -24.48
N LYS A 327 -0.17 -6.38 -25.07
CA LYS A 327 -0.65 -6.63 -26.45
C LYS A 327 -2.11 -6.26 -26.64
N PHE A 328 -2.98 -6.61 -25.69
CA PHE A 328 -4.39 -6.22 -25.75
C PHE A 328 -4.57 -4.69 -25.75
N TYR A 329 -3.87 -3.97 -24.87
CA TYR A 329 -3.97 -2.50 -24.81
C TYR A 329 -3.30 -1.79 -26.00
N GLU A 330 -2.23 -2.35 -26.57
CA GLU A 330 -1.65 -1.88 -27.84
C GLU A 330 -2.60 -2.10 -29.03
N GLU A 331 -3.20 -3.29 -29.15
CA GLU A 331 -4.23 -3.56 -30.16
C GLU A 331 -5.44 -2.62 -30.00
N ALA A 332 -5.88 -2.37 -28.76
CA ALA A 332 -6.97 -1.46 -28.47
C ALA A 332 -6.65 -0.01 -28.84
N ALA A 333 -5.43 0.47 -28.54
CA ALA A 333 -4.97 1.79 -28.94
C ALA A 333 -4.89 1.94 -30.48
N ASN A 334 -4.42 0.90 -31.18
CA ASN A 334 -4.34 0.88 -32.64
C ASN A 334 -5.74 0.85 -33.30
N ALA A 335 -6.68 0.05 -32.76
CA ALA A 335 -8.07 0.03 -33.21
C ALA A 335 -8.76 1.39 -33.01
N ALA A 336 -8.53 2.05 -31.86
CA ALA A 336 -9.02 3.39 -31.57
C ALA A 336 -8.43 4.47 -32.49
N LEU A 337 -7.20 4.29 -32.98
CA LEU A 337 -6.55 5.21 -33.92
C LEU A 337 -7.08 5.06 -35.35
N LEU A 338 -7.32 3.83 -35.80
CA LEU A 338 -7.84 3.51 -37.14
C LEU A 338 -9.28 3.99 -37.37
N GLN A 339 -10.08 4.13 -36.31
CA GLN A 339 -11.46 4.63 -36.39
C GLN A 339 -11.58 6.17 -36.35
N LYS A 340 -10.48 6.93 -36.20
CA LYS A 340 -10.49 8.39 -36.40
C LYS A 340 -10.51 8.77 -37.88
N ALA A 341 -11.64 8.51 -38.54
CA ALA A 341 -11.98 9.19 -39.78
C ALA A 341 -12.16 10.70 -39.49
N PRO A 342 -11.67 11.61 -40.35
CA PRO A 342 -11.84 13.04 -40.16
C PRO A 342 -13.27 13.45 -40.55
N THR A 343 -14.17 13.42 -39.59
CA THR A 343 -15.46 14.12 -39.70
C THR A 343 -15.51 15.23 -38.66
N GLU A 344 -15.40 16.47 -39.14
CA GLU A 344 -15.76 17.66 -38.38
C GLU A 344 -17.26 17.59 -38.03
N VAL A 345 -17.56 17.06 -36.85
CA VAL A 345 -18.90 17.10 -36.26
C VAL A 345 -18.76 17.75 -34.89
N ALA A 346 -19.71 18.62 -34.55
CA ALA A 346 -19.67 19.46 -33.36
C ALA A 346 -19.41 18.67 -32.07
N GLU A 347 -18.84 19.37 -31.08
CA GLU A 347 -18.32 18.84 -29.81
C GLU A 347 -19.17 17.69 -29.23
N ALA A 348 -18.50 16.58 -28.90
CA ALA A 348 -19.15 15.38 -28.40
C ALA A 348 -19.92 15.68 -27.09
N PRO A 349 -21.21 15.29 -26.98
CA PRO A 349 -22.04 15.67 -25.85
C PRO A 349 -21.57 15.02 -24.54
N GLU A 350 -21.50 15.84 -23.47
CA GLU A 350 -20.81 15.62 -22.18
C GLU A 350 -20.90 14.22 -21.56
N THR A 351 -22.03 13.53 -21.77
CA THR A 351 -22.26 12.14 -21.32
C THR A 351 -21.22 11.12 -21.78
N TRP A 352 -20.46 11.40 -22.85
CA TRP A 352 -19.35 10.57 -23.33
C TRP A 352 -18.16 11.45 -23.70
N SER A 353 -17.50 12.02 -22.69
CA SER A 353 -16.39 12.99 -22.82
C SER A 353 -15.12 12.49 -23.55
N LYS A 354 -15.09 11.25 -24.04
CA LYS A 354 -14.04 10.71 -24.92
C LYS A 354 -14.66 9.80 -25.99
N PRO A 355 -14.51 10.09 -27.31
CA PRO A 355 -15.22 9.39 -28.41
C PRO A 355 -14.69 7.98 -28.75
N SER A 356 -13.92 7.34 -27.87
CA SER A 356 -13.41 5.99 -28.08
C SER A 356 -13.25 5.24 -26.76
N PHE A 357 -13.28 3.90 -26.83
CA PHE A 357 -12.80 3.03 -25.76
C PHE A 357 -11.28 3.02 -25.79
N SER A 358 -10.62 3.95 -25.08
CA SER A 358 -9.16 3.92 -25.06
C SER A 358 -8.60 2.82 -24.15
N GLY A 359 -9.30 2.43 -23.07
CA GLY A 359 -8.79 1.57 -21.99
C GLY A 359 -7.71 2.26 -21.15
N THR A 360 -6.81 2.97 -21.82
CA THR A 360 -5.79 3.89 -21.35
C THR A 360 -6.31 5.33 -21.45
N GLY A 361 -7.00 5.80 -20.42
CA GLY A 361 -7.45 7.18 -20.34
C GLY A 361 -6.30 8.13 -19.99
N GLN A 362 -5.49 8.57 -20.97
CA GLN A 362 -4.37 9.52 -20.76
C GLN A 362 -3.44 9.13 -19.58
N GLY A 363 -2.81 7.96 -19.63
CA GLY A 363 -1.82 7.53 -18.62
C GLY A 363 -2.40 7.21 -17.23
N LYS A 364 -3.71 6.93 -17.15
CA LYS A 364 -4.43 6.52 -15.93
C LYS A 364 -5.56 5.52 -16.24
N GLY A 365 -5.29 4.53 -17.08
CA GLY A 365 -6.24 3.44 -17.34
C GLY A 365 -6.27 2.40 -16.20
N PRO A 366 -7.40 1.71 -15.93
CA PRO A 366 -7.42 0.59 -14.99
C PRO A 366 -6.45 -0.54 -15.41
N GLY A 367 -6.25 -0.75 -16.72
CA GLY A 367 -5.26 -1.70 -17.25
C GLY A 367 -3.81 -1.35 -16.90
N GLU A 368 -3.46 -0.08 -16.90
CA GLU A 368 -2.13 0.43 -16.54
C GLU A 368 -1.86 0.26 -15.04
N ALA A 369 -2.89 0.40 -14.20
CA ALA A 369 -2.80 0.07 -12.77
C ALA A 369 -2.61 -1.45 -12.53
N ILE A 370 -3.27 -2.32 -13.31
CA ILE A 370 -3.08 -3.77 -13.23
C ILE A 370 -1.67 -4.17 -13.68
N ILE A 371 -1.20 -3.63 -14.81
CA ILE A 371 0.17 -3.87 -15.29
C ILE A 371 1.18 -3.42 -14.24
N LYS A 372 1.02 -2.23 -13.65
CA LYS A 372 1.91 -1.76 -12.59
C LYS A 372 1.96 -2.70 -11.38
N VAL A 373 0.80 -3.19 -10.90
CA VAL A 373 0.77 -4.16 -9.79
C VAL A 373 1.53 -5.45 -10.15
N LEU A 374 1.44 -5.90 -11.40
CA LEU A 374 2.23 -7.05 -11.88
C LEU A 374 3.72 -6.73 -11.96
N GLU A 375 4.11 -5.53 -12.41
CA GLU A 375 5.52 -5.07 -12.42
C GLU A 375 6.10 -4.99 -11.01
N ASP A 376 5.37 -4.38 -10.06
CA ASP A 376 5.74 -4.28 -8.64
C ASP A 376 5.93 -5.69 -8.05
N CYS A 377 4.99 -6.64 -8.26
CA CYS A 377 5.15 -8.03 -7.83
C CYS A 377 6.32 -8.76 -8.52
N SER A 378 6.64 -8.45 -9.78
CA SER A 378 7.81 -9.03 -10.46
C SER A 378 9.12 -8.55 -9.84
N ALA A 379 9.16 -7.30 -9.35
CA ALA A 379 10.31 -6.75 -8.65
C ALA A 379 10.50 -7.43 -7.27
N ASP A 380 9.42 -7.67 -6.53
CA ASP A 380 9.47 -8.41 -5.26
C ASP A 380 10.06 -9.82 -5.43
N PHE A 381 9.65 -10.57 -6.46
CA PHE A 381 10.23 -11.90 -6.75
C PHE A 381 11.70 -11.83 -7.20
N ALA A 382 12.09 -10.80 -7.96
CA ALA A 382 13.50 -10.59 -8.33
C ALA A 382 14.37 -10.24 -7.12
N GLN A 383 13.84 -9.45 -6.17
CA GLN A 383 14.50 -9.17 -4.90
C GLN A 383 14.62 -10.45 -4.05
N MET A 384 13.55 -11.23 -3.91
CA MET A 384 13.57 -12.51 -3.20
C MET A 384 14.60 -13.49 -3.80
N GLU A 385 14.71 -13.59 -5.13
CA GLU A 385 15.72 -14.42 -5.79
C GLU A 385 17.15 -13.96 -5.46
N ALA A 386 17.40 -12.63 -5.48
CA ALA A 386 18.70 -12.06 -5.15
C ALA A 386 19.07 -12.26 -3.66
N GLU A 387 18.13 -12.03 -2.75
CA GLU A 387 18.30 -12.23 -1.31
C GLU A 387 18.55 -13.71 -0.97
N THR A 388 17.77 -14.63 -1.55
CA THR A 388 17.94 -16.09 -1.34
C THR A 388 19.32 -16.55 -1.81
N LYS A 389 19.80 -16.09 -2.97
CA LYS A 389 21.16 -16.40 -3.46
C LYS A 389 22.26 -15.80 -2.57
N ALA A 390 22.05 -14.59 -2.05
CA ALA A 390 22.99 -13.96 -1.12
C ALA A 390 23.05 -14.70 0.22
N GLN A 391 21.91 -15.18 0.73
CA GLN A 391 21.82 -16.02 1.91
C GLN A 391 22.51 -17.38 1.70
N ASP A 392 22.23 -18.10 0.61
CA ASP A 392 22.88 -19.39 0.31
C ASP A 392 24.41 -19.26 0.21
N ALA A 393 24.90 -18.18 -0.41
CA ALA A 393 26.34 -17.89 -0.50
C ALA A 393 26.97 -17.51 0.86
N ALA A 394 26.24 -16.76 1.70
CA ALA A 394 26.71 -16.43 3.06
C ALA A 394 26.75 -17.66 3.96
N GLU A 395 25.74 -18.54 3.89
CA GLU A 395 25.70 -19.82 4.62
C GLU A 395 26.75 -20.81 4.12
N GLU A 396 27.05 -20.84 2.81
CA GLU A 396 28.15 -21.64 2.27
C GLU A 396 29.52 -21.15 2.78
N ALA A 397 29.74 -19.84 2.81
CA ALA A 397 30.96 -19.25 3.37
C ALA A 397 31.11 -19.51 4.89
N ALA A 398 30.01 -19.40 5.65
CA ALA A 398 29.99 -19.71 7.09
C ALA A 398 30.26 -21.19 7.35
N PHE A 399 29.63 -22.09 6.60
CA PHE A 399 29.86 -23.53 6.68
C PHE A 399 31.31 -23.90 6.34
N GLU A 400 31.90 -23.31 5.29
CA GLU A 400 33.32 -23.48 4.98
C GLU A 400 34.25 -22.98 6.10
N ALA A 401 33.91 -21.87 6.76
CA ALA A 401 34.66 -21.35 7.89
C ALA A 401 34.61 -22.33 9.07
N SER A 402 33.40 -22.79 9.45
CA SER A 402 33.22 -23.80 10.51
C SER A 402 33.99 -25.09 10.22
N LEU A 403 34.00 -25.58 8.97
CA LEU A 403 34.81 -26.75 8.57
C LEU A 403 36.33 -26.49 8.59
N LYS A 404 36.78 -25.25 8.36
CA LYS A 404 38.20 -24.88 8.46
C LYS A 404 38.66 -24.79 9.90
N ASP A 405 37.81 -24.30 10.80
CA ASP A 405 38.13 -24.20 12.24
C ASP A 405 38.07 -25.57 12.91
N ALA A 406 37.06 -26.40 12.62
CA ALA A 406 37.01 -27.78 13.09
C ALA A 406 38.20 -28.65 12.61
N LYS A 407 38.88 -28.25 11.52
CA LYS A 407 40.13 -28.87 11.03
C LYS A 407 41.40 -28.35 11.70
N LYS A 408 41.35 -27.25 12.46
CA LYS A 408 42.46 -26.75 13.30
C LYS A 408 42.42 -27.35 14.70
N GLU A 409 41.25 -27.82 15.13
CA GLU A 409 41.02 -28.48 16.42
C GLU A 409 41.20 -30.01 16.38
N GLN A 410 41.39 -30.57 15.18
CA GLN A 410 41.84 -31.95 14.92
C GLN A 410 43.35 -32.02 14.71
#